data_AF-A0A956I951-F1
#
_entry.id   AF-A0A956I951-F1
#
_cell.length_a   1.000
_cell.length_b   1.000
_cell.length_c   1.000
_cell.angle_alpha   90.00
_cell.angle_beta   90.00
_cell.angle_gamma   90.00
#
_symmetry.space_group_name_H-M   'P 1'
#
loop_
_entity.id
_entity.type
_entity.pdbx_description
1 polymer ?
#
loop_
_entity_poly.entity_id
_entity_poly.type
_entity_poly.pdbx_seq_one_letter_code
_entity_poly.pdbx_strand_id
1 'polypeptide(L)'
;MSAREAPPKPRRPVEPFDRLRWIAIVVSLVALGLGSALPTGDFVDSHGAPVSWQGLAFLACGWFGPVLGAPVCGWYANPMLMLAWLLLALRRYRGATIVACIGLVLAASSLWLFDVEVMQNEGGVNNLRLRGFSAGFYVWWVALLAPVGFSIAGWVRDRRFVRGPLPDGR
;
A
#
# COMPACT_ATOMS: atom_id res chain seq x y z
N MET A 1 3.14 -39.54 30.63
CA MET A 1 3.49 -39.20 29.23
C MET A 1 4.05 -37.79 29.22
N SER A 2 5.38 -37.64 29.11
CA SER A 2 6.04 -36.33 29.05
C SER A 2 6.01 -35.84 27.60
N ALA A 3 5.39 -34.69 27.35
CA ALA A 3 5.37 -34.07 26.04
C ALA A 3 6.81 -33.69 25.66
N ARG A 4 7.39 -34.37 24.66
CA ARG A 4 8.69 -33.99 24.10
C ARG A 4 8.52 -32.61 23.45
N GLU A 5 9.02 -31.57 24.11
CA GLU A 5 9.14 -30.24 23.50
C GLU A 5 9.95 -30.36 22.22
N ALA A 6 9.31 -30.02 21.09
CA ALA A 6 10.01 -29.97 19.82
C ALA A 6 11.15 -28.93 19.91
N PRO A 7 12.34 -29.23 19.40
CA PRO A 7 13.46 -28.31 19.48
C PRO A 7 13.11 -26.97 18.80
N PRO A 8 13.56 -25.83 19.36
CA PRO A 8 13.23 -24.52 18.82
C PRO A 8 13.75 -24.40 17.39
N LYS A 9 12.88 -23.96 16.48
CA LYS A 9 13.20 -23.81 15.06
C LYS A 9 14.39 -22.83 14.92
N PRO A 10 15.49 -23.20 14.24
CA PRO A 10 16.67 -22.37 14.16
C PRO A 10 16.33 -21.02 13.52
N ARG A 11 16.71 -19.93 14.18
CA ARG A 11 16.51 -18.56 13.66
C ARG A 11 17.54 -18.30 12.57
N ARG A 12 17.08 -17.89 11.39
CA ARG A 12 17.96 -17.49 10.30
C ARG A 12 18.81 -16.27 10.71
N PRO A 13 20.14 -16.30 10.52
CA PRO A 13 21.00 -15.15 10.79
C PRO A 13 20.54 -13.91 10.01
N VAL A 14 20.87 -12.72 10.53
CA VAL A 14 20.55 -11.45 9.87
C VAL A 14 21.59 -11.19 8.79
N GLU A 15 21.15 -11.14 7.54
CA GLU A 15 22.02 -10.89 6.39
C GLU A 15 21.94 -9.42 5.94
N PRO A 16 22.91 -8.93 5.14
CA PRO A 16 22.86 -7.57 4.59
C PRO A 16 21.57 -7.28 3.81
N PHE A 17 21.04 -8.27 3.07
CA PHE A 17 19.77 -8.16 2.36
C PHE A 17 18.61 -7.83 3.30
N ASP A 18 18.59 -8.41 4.50
CA ASP A 18 17.54 -8.10 5.47
C ASP A 18 17.58 -6.62 5.85
N ARG A 19 18.74 -5.96 5.87
CA ARG A 19 18.84 -4.52 6.18
C ARG A 19 18.21 -3.64 5.10
N LEU A 20 18.22 -4.09 3.84
CA LEU A 20 17.61 -3.36 2.72
C LEU A 20 16.08 -3.19 2.87
N ARG A 21 15.43 -4.01 3.70
CA ARG A 21 13.99 -3.87 3.99
C ARG A 21 13.64 -2.52 4.57
N TRP A 22 14.55 -1.95 5.37
CA TRP A 22 14.37 -0.64 5.97
C TRP A 22 14.46 0.47 4.92
N ILE A 23 15.28 0.30 3.88
CA ILE A 23 15.32 1.23 2.75
C ILE A 23 13.96 1.24 2.04
N ALA A 24 13.38 0.07 1.76
CA ALA A 24 12.06 -0.02 1.14
C ALA A 24 10.96 0.66 2.00
N ILE A 25 11.00 0.47 3.33
CA ILE A 25 10.07 1.12 4.27
C ILE A 25 10.29 2.64 4.28
N VAL A 26 11.54 3.12 4.35
CA VAL A 26 11.85 4.56 4.38
C VAL A 26 11.46 5.24 3.06
N VAL A 27 11.80 4.64 1.91
CA VAL A 27 11.37 5.14 0.59
C VAL A 27 9.85 5.23 0.54
N SER A 28 9.16 4.20 1.03
CA SER A 28 7.70 4.16 1.08
C SER A 28 7.11 5.24 1.99
N LEU A 29 7.67 5.45 3.18
CA LEU A 29 7.25 6.53 4.10
C LEU A 29 7.47 7.92 3.52
N VAL A 30 8.64 8.16 2.91
CA VAL A 30 8.96 9.44 2.26
C VAL A 30 8.00 9.69 1.11
N ALA A 31 7.76 8.68 0.26
CA ALA A 31 6.81 8.78 -0.84
C ALA A 31 5.38 9.02 -0.32
N LEU A 32 4.93 8.34 0.73
CA LEU A 32 3.62 8.61 1.33
C LEU A 32 3.53 10.05 1.86
N GLY A 33 4.55 10.51 2.58
CA GLY A 33 4.60 11.88 3.11
C GLY A 33 4.58 12.95 2.01
N LEU A 34 5.37 12.78 0.96
CA LEU A 34 5.38 13.68 -0.20
C LEU A 34 4.06 13.63 -0.96
N GLY A 35 3.52 12.43 -1.22
CA GLY A 35 2.22 12.26 -1.88
C GLY A 35 1.07 12.90 -1.09
N SER A 36 1.17 12.93 0.24
CA SER A 36 0.21 13.62 1.10
C SER A 36 0.28 15.15 0.98
N ALA A 37 1.48 15.69 0.84
CA ALA A 37 1.70 17.14 0.76
C ALA A 37 1.39 17.71 -0.64
N LEU A 38 1.39 16.87 -1.67
CA LEU A 38 1.20 17.30 -3.05
C LEU A 38 -0.28 17.28 -3.48
N PRO A 39 -0.66 18.05 -4.52
CA PRO A 39 -1.94 17.91 -5.20
C PRO A 39 -2.11 16.48 -5.72
N THR A 40 -3.26 15.86 -5.47
CA THR A 40 -3.52 14.45 -5.79
C THR A 40 -4.67 14.27 -6.77
N GLY A 41 -5.74 15.06 -6.63
CA GLY A 41 -6.88 15.01 -7.53
C GLY A 41 -7.30 16.40 -7.96
N ASP A 42 -7.47 16.58 -9.26
CA ASP A 42 -8.01 17.79 -9.85
C ASP A 42 -9.47 17.54 -10.22
N PHE A 43 -10.35 18.34 -9.66
CA PHE A 43 -11.80 18.25 -9.79
C PHE A 43 -12.37 19.48 -10.46
N VAL A 44 -13.61 19.35 -10.89
CA VAL A 44 -14.46 20.44 -11.34
C VAL A 44 -15.76 20.37 -10.54
N ASP A 45 -16.19 21.51 -10.02
CA ASP A 45 -17.45 21.62 -9.29
C ASP A 45 -18.67 21.70 -10.22
N SER A 46 -19.87 21.78 -9.64
CA SER A 46 -21.11 21.81 -10.41
C SER A 46 -21.31 23.09 -11.24
N HIS A 47 -20.49 24.13 -11.00
CA HIS A 47 -20.46 25.39 -11.75
C HIS A 47 -19.32 25.47 -12.76
N GLY A 48 -18.50 24.43 -12.88
CA GLY A 48 -17.35 24.40 -13.79
C GLY A 48 -16.07 25.01 -13.21
N ALA A 49 -16.05 25.39 -11.93
CA ALA A 49 -14.86 25.94 -11.29
C ALA A 49 -13.87 24.82 -10.94
N PRO A 50 -12.56 25.01 -11.23
CA PRO A 50 -11.54 24.02 -10.90
C PRO A 50 -11.28 23.99 -9.40
N VAL A 51 -11.22 22.78 -8.83
CA VAL A 51 -10.93 22.55 -7.41
C VAL A 51 -9.85 21.48 -7.32
N SER A 52 -8.74 21.74 -6.64
CA SER A 52 -7.67 20.76 -6.45
C SER A 52 -7.59 20.30 -5.01
N TRP A 53 -7.52 18.99 -4.80
CA TRP A 53 -7.40 18.38 -3.47
C TRP A 53 -6.00 17.82 -3.27
N GLN A 54 -5.41 18.16 -2.12
CA GLN A 54 -4.13 17.62 -1.68
C GLN A 54 -4.28 16.18 -1.19
N GLY A 55 -3.21 15.39 -1.26
CA GLY A 55 -3.21 14.00 -0.77
C GLY A 55 -3.60 13.87 0.70
N LEU A 56 -3.26 14.85 1.54
CA LEU A 56 -3.65 14.88 2.94
C LEU A 56 -5.17 14.91 3.12
N ALA A 57 -5.90 15.62 2.26
CA ALA A 57 -7.37 15.63 2.30
C ALA A 57 -7.93 14.23 1.99
N PHE A 58 -7.36 13.54 0.99
CA PHE A 58 -7.72 12.16 0.70
C PHE A 58 -7.37 11.20 1.84
N LEU A 59 -6.25 11.39 2.54
CA LEU A 59 -5.90 10.57 3.70
C LEU A 59 -6.82 10.81 4.89
N ALA A 60 -7.23 12.05 5.14
CA ALA A 60 -8.12 12.39 6.25
C ALA A 60 -9.57 11.93 5.99
N CYS A 61 -10.05 12.08 4.76
CA CYS A 61 -11.48 11.92 4.44
C CYS A 61 -11.78 10.70 3.54
N GLY A 62 -10.79 10.08 2.90
CA GLY A 62 -11.03 9.04 1.89
C GLY A 62 -11.63 7.74 2.43
N TRP A 63 -11.59 7.52 3.75
CA TRP A 63 -12.23 6.36 4.38
C TRP A 63 -13.77 6.42 4.32
N PHE A 64 -14.36 7.59 4.07
CA PHE A 64 -15.81 7.75 3.92
C PHE A 64 -16.36 7.19 2.60
N GLY A 65 -15.52 6.99 1.57
CA GLY A 65 -16.00 6.61 0.22
C GLY A 65 -16.99 5.42 0.24
N PRO A 66 -16.59 4.26 0.77
CA PRO A 66 -17.46 3.09 0.84
C PRO A 66 -18.66 3.25 1.79
N VAL A 67 -18.53 4.07 2.83
CA VAL A 67 -19.61 4.38 3.77
C VAL A 67 -20.71 5.20 3.10
N LEU A 68 -20.33 6.05 2.15
CA LEU A 68 -21.26 6.89 1.37
C LEU A 68 -21.77 6.19 0.10
N GLY A 69 -21.58 4.87 -0.02
CA GLY A 69 -22.09 4.07 -1.15
C GLY A 69 -21.27 4.19 -2.43
N ALA A 70 -20.15 4.92 -2.43
CA ALA A 70 -19.24 4.95 -3.56
C ALA A 70 -18.35 3.69 -3.55
N PRO A 71 -18.17 2.99 -4.69
CA PRO A 71 -17.36 1.78 -4.76
C PRO A 71 -15.84 2.03 -4.65
N VAL A 72 -15.41 3.22 -4.23
CA VAL A 72 -14.02 3.66 -4.18
C VAL A 72 -13.39 3.23 -2.86
N CYS A 73 -12.62 2.15 -2.89
CA CYS A 73 -11.96 1.56 -1.72
C CYS A 73 -10.46 1.93 -1.62
N GLY A 74 -9.99 2.89 -2.43
CA GLY A 74 -8.58 3.28 -2.55
C GLY A 74 -7.89 3.62 -1.24
N TRP A 75 -8.64 4.23 -0.30
CA TRP A 75 -8.11 4.61 1.00
C TRP A 75 -7.60 3.41 1.82
N TYR A 76 -8.24 2.24 1.70
CA TYR A 76 -7.86 1.05 2.46
C TYR A 76 -6.52 0.44 2.03
N ALA A 77 -5.93 0.91 0.93
CA ALA A 77 -4.55 0.60 0.59
C ALA A 77 -3.56 1.11 1.65
N ASN A 78 -3.88 2.18 2.40
CA ASN A 78 -2.99 2.74 3.42
C ASN A 78 -2.86 1.82 4.66
N PRO A 79 -3.96 1.34 5.30
CA PRO A 79 -3.86 0.30 6.32
C PRO A 79 -3.15 -0.97 5.84
N MET A 80 -3.37 -1.41 4.59
CA MET A 80 -2.64 -2.56 4.03
C MET A 80 -1.15 -2.26 3.90
N LEU A 81 -0.77 -1.06 3.47
CA LEU A 81 0.62 -0.61 3.39
C LEU A 81 1.30 -0.63 4.77
N MET A 82 0.63 -0.10 5.80
CA MET A 82 1.13 -0.13 7.18
C MET A 82 1.35 -1.56 7.68
N LEU A 83 0.40 -2.46 7.41
CA LEU A 83 0.53 -3.87 7.76
C LEU A 83 1.67 -4.54 6.98
N ALA A 84 1.86 -4.20 5.71
CA ALA A 84 2.98 -4.68 4.91
C ALA A 84 4.33 -4.22 5.48
N TRP A 85 4.46 -2.97 5.92
CA TRP A 85 5.66 -2.48 6.61
C TRP A 85 5.94 -3.25 7.90
N LEU A 86 4.91 -3.49 8.72
CA LEU A 86 5.06 -4.28 9.95
C LEU A 86 5.55 -5.70 9.65
N LEU A 87 4.93 -6.38 8.66
CA LEU A 87 5.34 -7.72 8.26
C LEU A 87 6.76 -7.75 7.68
N LEU A 88 7.15 -6.73 6.91
CA LEU A 88 8.53 -6.56 6.45
C LEU A 88 9.49 -6.38 7.61
N ALA A 89 9.18 -5.50 8.58
CA ALA A 89 10.02 -5.28 9.76
C ALA A 89 10.26 -6.58 10.54
N LEU A 90 9.23 -7.44 10.63
CA LEU A 90 9.25 -8.78 11.24
C LEU A 90 9.84 -9.89 10.34
N ARG A 91 10.37 -9.56 9.15
CA ARG A 91 10.93 -10.50 8.15
C ARG A 91 9.92 -11.57 7.69
N ARG A 92 8.61 -11.26 7.71
CA ARG A 92 7.52 -12.13 7.25
C ARG A 92 7.22 -11.87 5.77
N TYR A 93 8.19 -12.12 4.88
CA TYR A 93 8.14 -11.71 3.47
C TYR A 93 6.93 -12.24 2.68
N ARG A 94 6.51 -13.50 2.90
CA ARG A 94 5.31 -14.07 2.27
C ARG A 94 4.05 -13.30 2.67
N GLY A 95 3.88 -13.03 3.96
CA GLY A 95 2.73 -12.29 4.46
C GLY A 95 2.73 -10.86 3.93
N ALA A 96 3.89 -10.20 4.00
CA ALA A 96 4.08 -8.86 3.43
C ALA A 96 3.72 -8.79 1.95
N THR A 97 4.13 -9.79 1.16
CA THR A 97 3.80 -9.86 -0.28
C THR A 97 2.29 -9.91 -0.51
N ILE A 98 1.59 -10.80 0.20
CA ILE A 98 0.14 -10.97 0.04
C ILE A 98 -0.59 -9.67 0.40
N VAL A 99 -0.27 -9.10 1.56
CA VAL A 99 -0.90 -7.86 2.04
C VAL A 99 -0.61 -6.69 1.11
N ALA A 100 0.63 -6.55 0.64
CA ALA A 100 1.01 -5.46 -0.25
C ALA A 100 0.32 -5.57 -1.62
N CYS A 101 0.17 -6.77 -2.17
CA CYS A 101 -0.61 -6.99 -3.39
C CYS A 101 -2.09 -6.65 -3.21
N ILE A 102 -2.70 -7.01 -2.08
CA ILE A 102 -4.08 -6.58 -1.75
C ILE A 102 -4.15 -5.04 -1.70
N GLY A 103 -3.14 -4.39 -1.09
CA GLY A 103 -3.01 -2.94 -1.10
C GLY A 103 -2.97 -2.32 -2.51
N LEU A 104 -2.23 -2.92 -3.45
CA LEU A 104 -2.21 -2.46 -4.85
C LEU A 104 -3.57 -2.59 -5.54
N VAL A 105 -4.30 -3.69 -5.30
CA VAL A 105 -5.65 -3.88 -5.87
C VAL A 105 -6.61 -2.83 -5.31
N LEU A 106 -6.56 -2.57 -4.00
CA LEU A 106 -7.34 -1.50 -3.38
C LEU A 106 -6.97 -0.14 -3.97
N ALA A 107 -5.68 0.17 -4.11
CA ALA A 107 -5.23 1.41 -4.72
C ALA A 107 -5.69 1.57 -6.18
N ALA A 108 -5.75 0.48 -6.95
CA ALA A 108 -6.27 0.49 -8.31
C ALA A 108 -7.77 0.86 -8.35
N SER A 109 -8.54 0.56 -7.29
CA SER A 109 -9.95 1.00 -7.21
C SER A 109 -10.11 2.53 -7.17
N SER A 110 -9.05 3.30 -6.88
CA SER A 110 -9.08 4.75 -7.03
C SER A 110 -9.38 5.18 -8.47
N LEU A 111 -9.11 4.35 -9.48
CA LEU A 111 -9.47 4.65 -10.88
C LEU A 111 -10.98 4.78 -11.08
N TRP A 112 -11.81 4.17 -10.23
CA TRP A 112 -13.27 4.34 -10.29
C TRP A 112 -13.74 5.72 -9.84
N LEU A 113 -12.85 6.56 -9.31
CA LEU A 113 -13.16 7.95 -8.95
C LEU A 113 -13.52 8.82 -10.18
N PHE A 114 -13.16 8.38 -11.40
CA PHE A 114 -13.61 9.04 -12.63
C PHE A 114 -15.11 8.87 -12.91
N ASP A 115 -15.73 7.80 -12.39
CA ASP A 115 -17.11 7.43 -12.68
C ASP A 115 -18.08 7.82 -11.55
N VAL A 116 -17.60 8.52 -10.52
CA VAL A 116 -18.39 8.91 -9.36
C VAL A 116 -18.32 10.41 -9.10
N GLU A 117 -19.43 10.94 -8.59
CA GLU A 117 -19.49 12.31 -8.08
C GLU A 117 -19.17 12.31 -6.59
N VAL A 118 -18.27 13.20 -6.18
CA VAL A 118 -17.91 13.38 -4.77
C VAL A 118 -18.70 14.56 -4.23
N MET A 119 -19.54 14.32 -3.23
CA MET A 119 -20.29 15.39 -2.57
C MET A 119 -19.33 16.32 -1.81
N GLN A 120 -19.32 17.60 -2.17
CA GLN A 120 -18.47 18.60 -1.52
C GLN A 120 -19.06 19.10 -0.19
N ASN A 121 -20.38 19.03 -0.04
CA ASN A 121 -21.09 19.47 1.16
C ASN A 121 -22.19 18.48 1.58
N GLU A 122 -22.56 18.54 2.86
CA GLU A 122 -23.55 17.68 3.50
C GLU A 122 -24.96 17.82 2.89
N GLY A 123 -25.21 18.90 2.14
CA GLY A 123 -26.47 19.15 1.44
C GLY A 123 -26.56 18.52 0.04
N GLY A 124 -25.47 17.94 -0.50
CA GLY A 124 -25.47 17.34 -1.85
C GLY A 124 -25.74 18.32 -2.99
N VAL A 125 -25.58 19.62 -2.74
CA VAL A 125 -25.91 20.69 -3.70
C VAL A 125 -24.73 21.00 -4.62
N ASN A 126 -23.50 20.74 -4.15
CA ASN A 126 -22.30 20.89 -4.98
C ASN A 126 -21.55 19.56 -5.04
N ASN A 127 -21.48 19.00 -6.24
CA ASN A 127 -20.78 17.76 -6.54
C ASN A 127 -19.49 18.06 -7.31
N LEU A 128 -18.42 17.36 -6.93
CA LEU A 128 -17.12 17.38 -7.59
C LEU A 128 -17.01 16.19 -8.53
N ARG A 129 -16.56 16.45 -9.75
CA ARG A 129 -16.20 15.42 -10.72
C ARG A 129 -14.69 15.42 -10.93
N LEU A 130 -14.07 14.25 -10.85
CA LEU A 130 -12.64 14.12 -11.08
C LEU A 130 -12.33 14.39 -12.55
N ARG A 131 -11.40 15.31 -12.80
CA ARG A 131 -10.85 15.60 -14.12
C ARG A 131 -9.56 14.83 -14.38
N GLY A 132 -8.75 14.64 -13.34
CA GLY A 132 -7.49 13.93 -13.47
C GLY A 132 -6.77 13.72 -12.13
N PHE A 133 -5.84 12.77 -12.15
CA PHE A 133 -4.89 12.60 -11.06
C PHE A 133 -3.67 13.49 -11.26
N SER A 134 -3.19 14.02 -10.15
CA SER A 134 -2.05 14.93 -10.08
C SER A 134 -0.82 14.25 -9.45
N ALA A 135 0.29 14.98 -9.32
CA ALA A 135 1.59 14.43 -8.91
C ALA A 135 1.54 13.59 -7.62
N GLY A 136 0.78 14.01 -6.62
CA GLY A 136 0.64 13.32 -5.33
C GLY A 136 0.11 11.89 -5.46
N PHE A 137 -0.80 11.64 -6.41
CA PHE A 137 -1.33 10.30 -6.70
C PHE A 137 -0.23 9.36 -7.19
N TYR A 138 0.59 9.81 -8.14
CA TYR A 138 1.67 8.99 -8.70
C TYR A 138 2.80 8.76 -7.71
N VAL A 139 3.11 9.76 -6.86
CA VAL A 139 4.07 9.61 -5.77
C VAL A 139 3.56 8.61 -4.72
N TRP A 140 2.26 8.62 -4.41
CA TRP A 140 1.65 7.62 -3.53
C TRP A 140 1.75 6.19 -4.08
N TRP A 141 1.66 5.98 -5.40
CA TRP A 141 1.92 4.66 -6.01
C TRP A 141 3.34 4.16 -5.77
N VAL A 142 4.34 5.04 -5.78
CA VAL A 142 5.72 4.67 -5.42
C VAL A 142 5.78 4.14 -3.98
N ALA A 143 5.01 4.75 -3.07
CA ALA A 143 4.91 4.27 -1.70
C ALA A 143 4.41 2.83 -1.62
N LEU A 144 3.46 2.44 -2.47
CA LEU A 144 2.90 1.09 -2.50
C LEU A 144 3.81 0.08 -3.20
N LEU A 145 4.46 0.47 -4.30
CA LEU A 145 5.26 -0.44 -5.13
C LEU A 145 6.60 -0.84 -4.47
N ALA A 146 7.23 0.06 -3.72
CA ALA A 146 8.51 -0.23 -3.04
C ALA A 146 8.46 -1.47 -2.11
N PRO A 147 7.52 -1.59 -1.16
CA PRO A 147 7.41 -2.77 -0.30
C PRO A 147 6.95 -4.03 -1.06
N VAL A 148 6.19 -3.90 -2.14
CA VAL A 148 5.79 -5.04 -2.99
C VAL A 148 7.03 -5.68 -3.63
N GLY A 149 7.83 -4.88 -4.35
CA GLY A 149 9.04 -5.38 -5.00
C GLY A 149 10.01 -6.01 -4.01
N PHE A 150 10.19 -5.37 -2.85
CA PHE A 150 11.07 -5.88 -1.81
C PHE A 150 10.56 -7.18 -1.17
N SER A 151 9.27 -7.25 -0.82
CA SER A 151 8.68 -8.43 -0.19
C SER A 151 8.69 -9.65 -1.11
N ILE A 152 8.45 -9.47 -2.42
CA ILE A 152 8.57 -10.53 -3.42
C ILE A 152 10.01 -11.05 -3.49
N ALA A 153 11.00 -10.16 -3.59
CA ALA A 153 12.41 -10.55 -3.64
C ALA A 153 12.82 -11.33 -2.37
N GLY A 154 12.41 -10.86 -1.20
CA GLY A 154 12.62 -11.56 0.07
C GLY A 154 11.93 -12.92 0.12
N TRP A 155 10.70 -13.02 -0.37
CA TRP A 155 9.96 -14.28 -0.40
C TRP A 155 10.59 -15.33 -1.32
N VAL A 156 11.02 -14.93 -2.52
CA VAL A 156 11.71 -15.80 -3.47
C VAL A 156 13.03 -16.29 -2.87
N ARG A 157 13.78 -15.40 -2.20
CA ARG A 157 15.03 -15.76 -1.52
C ARG A 157 14.79 -16.76 -0.39
N ASP A 158 13.80 -16.53 0.47
CA ASP A 158 13.46 -17.43 1.57
C ASP A 158 13.07 -18.83 1.08
N ARG A 159 12.32 -18.91 -0.02
CA ARG A 159 11.96 -20.20 -0.64
C ARG A 159 13.18 -20.97 -1.13
N ARG A 160 14.19 -20.28 -1.66
CA ARG A 160 15.45 -20.91 -2.11
C ARG A 160 16.27 -21.43 -0.93
N PHE A 161 16.33 -20.69 0.19
CA PHE A 161 17.02 -21.13 1.40
C PHE A 161 16.41 -22.41 2.00
N VAL A 162 15.07 -22.46 2.12
CA VAL A 162 14.38 -23.63 2.69
C VAL A 162 14.57 -24.89 1.84
N ARG A 163 14.74 -24.76 0.52
CA ARG A 163 14.90 -25.90 -0.38
C ARG A 163 16.31 -26.50 -0.36
N GLY A 164 17.31 -25.82 0.21
CA GLY A 164 18.71 -26.26 0.18
C GLY A 164 19.26 -26.44 -1.24
N PRO A 165 20.56 -26.73 -1.41
CA PRO A 165 21.03 -27.39 -2.63
C PRO A 165 20.26 -28.71 -2.77
N LEU A 166 19.84 -29.07 -3.99
CA LEU A 166 19.43 -30.45 -4.26
C LEU A 166 20.59 -31.35 -3.77
N PRO A 167 20.32 -32.44 -3.03
CA PRO A 167 21.39 -33.36 -2.68
C PRO A 167 22.05 -33.78 -4.00
N ASP A 168 23.36 -33.50 -4.11
CA ASP A 168 24.16 -33.94 -5.24
C ASP A 168 23.91 -35.43 -5.37
N GLY A 169 23.24 -35.84 -6.46
CA GLY A 169 22.97 -37.23 -6.76
C GLY A 169 24.31 -37.95 -6.91
N ARG A 170 24.79 -38.54 -5.83
CA ARG A 170 25.85 -39.54 -5.78
C ARG A 170 25.32 -40.75 -5.04
#